data_AF-A0A260ZH31-F1
#
_entry.id   AF-A0A260ZH31-F1
#
_cell.length_a   1.000
_cell.length_b   1.000
_cell.length_c   1.000
_cell.angle_alpha   90.00
_cell.angle_beta   90.00
_cell.angle_gamma   90.00
#
_symmetry.space_group_name_H-M   'P 1'
#
loop_
_entity.id
_entity.type
_entity.pdbx_description
1 polymer ?
#
loop_
_entity_poly.entity_id
_entity_poly.type
_entity_poly.pdbx_seq_one_letter_code
_entity_poly.pdbx_strand_id
1 'polypeptide(L)'
;MVNPITIDPHTVRGVVTVIFLLLFVLAITFTIILLIVVFPLFLLVFKINKKRDESTSVFPIISHFHKTIIIFYLFLLLTICCLVYYIVSPIKSSFLKHSVGAKATLQADILLIALIGLVIYTNVHYIMLSLLAIQRFILYFYPVSAKILNWKQSTTSTVWDCIFLFCCFIPIGFCLIYTILIGPTSVSKIADTSYSFYIIFYIAINIKLFASAALYIPIFISIRKLGALPSIIEFKPHKYVLYQTMAVV
;
A
#
# COMPACT_ATOMS: atom_id res chain seq x y z
N MET A 1 20.31 -49.72 -21.62
CA MET A 1 20.44 -48.91 -20.38
C MET A 1 20.51 -47.46 -20.80
N VAL A 2 19.46 -46.68 -20.52
CA VAL A 2 19.40 -45.24 -20.81
C VAL A 2 20.12 -44.53 -19.67
N ASN A 3 21.20 -43.82 -19.96
CA ASN A 3 21.90 -43.02 -18.95
C ASN A 3 20.95 -41.93 -18.42
N PRO A 4 20.82 -41.75 -17.10
CA PRO A 4 20.04 -40.65 -16.56
C PRO A 4 20.70 -39.34 -16.98
N ILE A 5 19.91 -38.45 -17.59
CA ILE A 5 20.34 -37.10 -17.94
C ILE A 5 20.63 -36.36 -16.62
N THR A 6 21.91 -36.32 -16.23
CA THR A 6 22.38 -35.50 -15.13
C THR A 6 22.33 -34.04 -15.58
N ILE A 7 21.21 -33.37 -15.27
CA ILE A 7 21.07 -31.94 -15.52
C ILE A 7 22.05 -31.21 -14.59
N ASP A 8 22.98 -30.48 -15.18
CA ASP A 8 23.98 -29.71 -14.44
C ASP A 8 23.31 -28.66 -13.52
N PRO A 9 23.56 -28.68 -12.20
CA PRO A 9 22.95 -27.74 -11.25
C PRO A 9 23.30 -26.28 -11.52
N HIS A 10 24.41 -25.98 -12.22
CA HIS A 10 24.74 -24.61 -12.64
C HIS A 10 23.83 -24.12 -13.76
N THR A 11 23.49 -25.00 -14.70
CA THR A 11 22.53 -24.72 -15.79
C THR A 11 21.13 -24.45 -15.25
N VAL A 12 20.65 -25.23 -14.26
CA VAL A 12 19.35 -25.01 -13.60
C VAL A 12 19.31 -23.64 -12.90
N ARG A 13 20.37 -23.29 -12.14
CA ARG A 13 20.45 -22.00 -11.44
C ARG A 13 20.45 -20.81 -12.41
N GLY A 14 21.12 -20.93 -13.55
CA GLY A 14 21.13 -19.92 -14.60
C GLY A 14 19.75 -19.67 -15.18
N VAL A 15 19.04 -20.73 -15.56
CA VAL A 15 17.67 -20.65 -16.11
C VAL A 15 16.70 -20.02 -15.10
N VAL A 16 16.74 -20.44 -13.83
CA VAL A 16 15.90 -19.86 -12.77
C VAL A 16 16.17 -18.36 -12.60
N THR A 17 17.44 -17.95 -12.65
CA THR A 17 17.83 -16.54 -12.50
C THR A 17 17.31 -15.69 -13.67
N VAL A 18 17.39 -16.19 -14.90
CA VAL A 18 16.89 -15.49 -16.09
C VAL A 18 15.36 -15.37 -16.05
N ILE A 19 14.66 -16.45 -15.67
CA ILE A 19 13.19 -16.42 -15.52
C ILE A 19 12.79 -15.38 -14.47
N PHE A 20 13.46 -15.37 -13.31
CA PHE A 20 13.18 -14.41 -12.25
C PHE A 20 13.38 -12.97 -12.71
N LEU A 21 14.48 -12.70 -13.43
CA LEU A 21 14.77 -11.37 -13.97
C LEU A 21 13.73 -10.93 -15.00
N LEU A 22 13.27 -11.84 -15.86
CA LEU A 22 12.23 -11.55 -16.85
C LEU A 22 10.89 -11.23 -16.17
N LEU A 23 10.49 -12.02 -15.17
CA LEU A 23 9.28 -11.76 -14.37
C LEU A 23 9.37 -10.40 -13.64
N PHE A 24 10.54 -10.08 -13.10
CA PHE A 24 10.76 -8.80 -12.41
C PHE A 24 10.64 -7.61 -13.36
N VAL A 25 11.23 -7.70 -14.56
CA VAL A 25 11.10 -6.67 -15.60
C VAL A 25 9.64 -6.52 -16.02
N LEU A 26 8.95 -7.64 -16.28
CA LEU A 26 7.53 -7.64 -16.64
C LEU A 26 6.67 -6.97 -15.58
N ALA A 27 6.91 -7.28 -14.29
CA ALA A 27 6.19 -6.69 -13.17
C ALA A 27 6.40 -5.16 -13.11
N ILE A 28 7.64 -4.69 -13.25
CA ILE A 28 7.94 -3.25 -13.28
C ILE A 28 7.22 -2.57 -14.45
N THR A 29 7.32 -3.14 -15.66
CA THR A 29 6.66 -2.57 -16.84
C THR A 29 5.15 -2.49 -16.65
N PHE A 30 4.54 -3.55 -16.13
CA PHE A 30 3.11 -3.58 -15.82
C PHE A 30 2.72 -2.52 -14.78
N THR A 31 3.50 -2.37 -13.70
CA THR A 31 3.27 -1.34 -12.68
C THR A 31 3.37 0.07 -13.27
N ILE A 32 4.33 0.34 -14.16
CA ILE A 32 4.45 1.65 -14.83
C ILE A 32 3.23 1.94 -15.71
N ILE A 33 2.76 0.96 -16.48
CA ILE A 33 1.56 1.10 -17.31
C ILE A 33 0.34 1.42 -16.45
N LEU A 34 0.13 0.66 -15.36
CA LEU A 34 -0.93 0.94 -14.41
C LEU A 34 -0.80 2.34 -13.82
N LEU A 35 0.41 2.78 -13.50
CA LEU A 35 0.65 4.12 -12.97
C LEU A 35 0.15 5.21 -13.92
N ILE A 36 0.51 5.10 -15.20
CA ILE A 36 0.18 6.07 -16.24
C ILE A 36 -1.33 6.12 -16.49
N VAL A 37 -2.01 4.98 -16.41
CA VAL A 37 -3.45 4.89 -16.71
C VAL A 37 -4.31 5.21 -15.48
N VAL A 38 -4.01 4.61 -14.33
CA VAL A 38 -4.84 4.70 -13.12
C VAL A 38 -4.74 6.08 -12.48
N PHE A 39 -3.55 6.70 -12.46
CA PHE A 39 -3.37 8.00 -11.83
C PHE A 39 -4.24 9.13 -12.41
N PRO A 40 -4.23 9.40 -13.74
CA PRO A 40 -5.05 10.46 -14.31
C PRO A 40 -6.54 10.15 -14.15
N LEU A 41 -6.94 8.88 -14.25
CA LEU A 41 -8.32 8.48 -13.99
C LEU A 41 -8.73 8.77 -12.54
N PHE A 42 -7.87 8.46 -11.57
CA PHE A 42 -8.11 8.78 -10.17
C PHE A 42 -8.29 10.29 -9.94
N LEU A 43 -7.38 11.11 -10.49
CA LEU A 43 -7.47 12.57 -10.41
C LEU A 43 -8.74 13.12 -11.07
N LEU A 44 -9.13 12.57 -12.22
CA LEU A 44 -10.33 12.95 -12.94
C LEU A 44 -11.59 12.63 -12.13
N VAL A 45 -11.69 11.40 -11.60
CA VAL A 45 -12.82 10.96 -10.77
C VAL A 45 -12.93 11.82 -9.51
N PHE A 46 -11.82 12.13 -8.86
CA PHE A 46 -11.84 13.03 -7.69
C PHE A 46 -12.31 14.43 -8.08
N LYS A 47 -11.80 15.00 -9.18
CA LYS A 47 -12.17 16.35 -9.64
C LYS A 47 -13.66 16.46 -9.98
N ILE A 48 -14.22 15.48 -10.68
CA ILE A 48 -15.64 15.46 -11.08
C ILE A 48 -16.54 15.36 -9.84
N ASN A 49 -16.17 14.49 -8.89
CA ASN A 49 -17.02 14.21 -7.74
C ASN A 49 -16.81 15.21 -6.59
N LYS A 50 -15.75 16.02 -6.60
CA LYS A 50 -15.36 16.92 -5.51
C LYS A 50 -16.53 17.75 -4.96
N LYS A 51 -17.26 18.47 -5.83
CA LYS A 51 -18.37 19.35 -5.41
C LYS A 51 -19.50 18.59 -4.70
N ARG A 52 -19.80 17.38 -5.16
CA ARG A 52 -20.84 16.52 -4.56
C ARG A 52 -20.34 15.91 -3.26
N ASP A 53 -19.10 15.46 -3.26
CA ASP A 53 -18.55 14.74 -2.12
C ASP A 53 -18.23 15.70 -0.96
N GLU A 54 -17.94 16.99 -1.22
CA GLU A 54 -17.68 18.03 -0.21
C GLU A 54 -18.77 18.16 0.87
N SER A 55 -20.03 17.88 0.55
CA SER A 55 -21.13 17.92 1.52
C SER A 55 -21.23 16.66 2.39
N THR A 56 -20.40 15.65 2.14
CA THR A 56 -20.43 14.38 2.87
C THR A 56 -19.48 14.39 4.07
N SER A 57 -19.90 13.73 5.15
CA SER A 57 -19.10 13.57 6.37
C SER A 57 -17.79 12.79 6.17
N VAL A 58 -17.72 11.98 5.11
CA VAL A 58 -16.54 11.19 4.73
C VAL A 58 -15.54 11.98 3.90
N PHE A 59 -15.92 13.16 3.39
CA PHE A 59 -15.09 13.94 2.48
C PHE A 59 -13.69 14.29 3.00
N PRO A 60 -13.50 14.69 4.28
CA PRO A 60 -12.17 15.03 4.77
C PRO A 60 -11.15 13.90 4.58
N ILE A 61 -11.61 12.65 4.72
CA ILE A 61 -10.77 11.45 4.54
C ILE A 61 -10.48 11.22 3.06
N ILE A 62 -11.50 11.32 2.21
CA ILE A 62 -11.34 11.15 0.77
C ILE A 62 -10.38 12.23 0.22
N SER A 63 -10.51 13.46 0.71
CA SER A 63 -9.61 14.57 0.38
C SER A 63 -8.19 14.32 0.89
N HIS A 64 -8.02 13.77 2.09
CA HIS A 64 -6.72 13.34 2.60
C HIS A 64 -6.12 12.28 1.68
N PHE A 65 -6.84 11.17 1.43
CA PHE A 65 -6.42 10.10 0.53
C PHE A 65 -6.00 10.59 -0.84
N HIS A 66 -6.72 11.54 -1.43
CA HIS A 66 -6.32 12.14 -2.70
C HIS A 66 -4.95 12.80 -2.63
N LYS A 67 -4.68 13.61 -1.58
CA LYS A 67 -3.36 14.21 -1.36
C LYS A 67 -2.29 13.13 -1.15
N THR A 68 -2.57 12.15 -0.29
CA THR A 68 -1.60 11.09 0.03
C THR A 68 -1.27 10.26 -1.21
N ILE A 69 -2.28 9.87 -2.01
CA ILE A 69 -2.08 9.15 -3.27
C ILE A 69 -1.19 9.93 -4.23
N ILE A 70 -1.37 11.25 -4.38
CA ILE A 70 -0.45 12.06 -5.21
C ILE A 70 0.99 11.95 -4.69
N ILE A 71 1.19 12.07 -3.39
CA ILE A 71 2.52 11.96 -2.75
C ILE A 71 3.11 10.56 -2.98
N PHE A 72 2.30 9.50 -2.88
CA PHE A 72 2.72 8.13 -3.16
C PHE A 72 3.23 7.96 -4.57
N TYR A 73 2.50 8.47 -5.56
CA TYR A 73 2.89 8.37 -6.97
C TYR A 73 4.19 9.12 -7.26
N LEU A 74 4.39 10.29 -6.64
CA LEU A 74 5.66 11.02 -6.69
C LEU A 74 6.81 10.24 -6.04
N PHE A 75 6.58 9.65 -4.88
CA PHE A 75 7.58 8.85 -4.16
C PHE A 75 7.93 7.55 -4.88
N LEU A 76 6.95 6.91 -5.52
CA LEU A 76 7.16 5.75 -6.37
C LEU A 76 8.01 6.10 -7.59
N LEU A 77 7.70 7.22 -8.27
CA LEU A 77 8.50 7.70 -9.40
C LEU A 77 9.96 7.97 -8.96
N LEU A 78 10.15 8.62 -7.81
CA LEU A 78 11.49 8.85 -7.24
C LEU A 78 12.22 7.51 -6.99
N THR A 79 11.52 6.51 -6.45
CA THR A 79 12.08 5.18 -6.18
C THR A 79 12.50 4.48 -7.49
N ILE A 80 11.68 4.57 -8.55
CA ILE A 80 12.01 4.05 -9.88
C ILE A 80 13.24 4.77 -10.45
N CYS A 81 13.33 6.09 -10.31
CA CYS A 81 14.52 6.86 -10.73
C CYS A 81 15.78 6.40 -9.98
N CYS A 82 15.69 6.18 -8.66
CA CYS A 82 16.79 5.63 -7.85
C CYS A 82 17.19 4.23 -8.32
N LEU A 83 16.21 3.37 -8.66
CA LEU A 83 16.45 2.02 -9.16
C LEU A 83 17.16 2.05 -10.52
N VAL A 84 16.71 2.89 -11.45
CA VAL A 84 17.34 3.06 -12.77
C VAL A 84 18.77 3.59 -12.60
N TYR A 85 18.98 4.58 -11.73
CA TYR A 85 20.30 5.09 -11.41
C TYR A 85 21.21 3.99 -10.84
N TYR A 86 20.69 3.13 -9.95
CA TYR A 86 21.41 1.96 -9.42
C TYR A 86 21.82 0.97 -10.50
N ILE A 87 20.94 0.69 -11.47
CA ILE A 87 21.20 -0.29 -12.54
C ILE A 87 22.17 0.26 -13.60
N VAL A 88 21.99 1.52 -14.02
CA VAL A 88 22.75 2.15 -15.12
C VAL A 88 24.15 2.61 -14.67
N SER A 89 24.35 2.82 -13.37
CA SER A 89 25.63 3.26 -12.83
C SER A 89 26.78 2.31 -13.23
N PRO A 90 27.81 2.80 -13.94
CA PRO A 90 28.89 1.99 -14.49
C PRO A 90 29.83 1.38 -13.43
N ILE A 91 29.56 1.59 -12.14
CA ILE A 91 30.30 1.03 -11.01
C ILE A 91 30.24 -0.51 -11.00
N LYS A 92 29.32 -1.12 -11.77
CA LYS A 92 29.20 -2.57 -11.85
C LYS A 92 30.33 -3.29 -12.61
N SER A 93 31.11 -2.60 -13.46
CA SER A 93 32.14 -3.26 -14.28
C SER A 93 33.45 -3.59 -13.53
N SER A 94 33.63 -3.09 -12.30
CA SER A 94 34.81 -3.41 -11.47
C SER A 94 34.55 -4.48 -10.39
N PHE A 95 33.37 -5.11 -10.36
CA PHE A 95 32.95 -6.05 -9.30
C PHE A 95 33.77 -7.35 -9.17
N LEU A 96 34.75 -7.59 -10.06
CA LEU A 96 35.73 -8.67 -9.91
C LEU A 96 37.01 -8.24 -9.18
N LYS A 97 37.18 -6.97 -8.80
CA LYS A 97 38.31 -6.52 -8.00
C LYS A 97 37.86 -6.03 -6.63
N HIS A 98 38.18 -6.87 -5.66
CA HIS A 98 38.04 -6.74 -4.21
C HIS A 98 38.29 -5.32 -3.67
N SER A 99 37.25 -4.50 -3.61
CA SER A 99 37.09 -3.32 -2.73
C SER A 99 35.74 -2.67 -3.05
N VAL A 100 34.72 -2.91 -2.22
CA VAL A 100 33.43 -2.22 -2.34
C VAL A 100 33.65 -0.78 -1.87
N GLY A 101 33.87 0.13 -2.82
CA GLY A 101 34.11 1.55 -2.50
C GLY A 101 32.89 2.23 -1.86
N ALA A 102 33.13 3.21 -0.99
CA ALA A 102 32.11 3.95 -0.22
C ALA A 102 30.97 4.59 -1.06
N LYS A 103 31.17 4.79 -2.36
CA LYS A 103 30.14 5.30 -3.29
C LYS A 103 29.11 4.23 -3.68
N ALA A 104 29.53 2.97 -3.80
CA ALA A 104 28.63 1.85 -4.12
C ALA A 104 27.73 1.49 -2.94
N THR A 105 28.24 1.60 -1.71
CA THR A 105 27.47 1.39 -0.48
C THR A 105 26.39 2.48 -0.31
N LEU A 106 26.76 3.75 -0.47
CA LEU A 106 25.81 4.87 -0.36
C LEU A 106 24.64 4.75 -1.35
N GLN A 107 24.92 4.34 -2.60
CA GLN A 107 23.88 4.17 -3.62
C GLN A 107 22.88 3.05 -3.27
N ALA A 108 23.38 1.93 -2.74
CA ALA A 108 22.54 0.83 -2.28
C ALA A 108 21.71 1.23 -1.04
N ASP A 109 22.30 2.00 -0.12
CA ASP A 109 21.61 2.50 1.08
C ASP A 109 20.44 3.43 0.72
N ILE A 110 20.63 4.35 -0.24
CA ILE A 110 19.54 5.23 -0.72
C ILE A 110 18.38 4.41 -1.30
N LEU A 111 18.67 3.41 -2.13
CA LEU A 111 17.65 2.55 -2.72
C LEU A 111 16.91 1.76 -1.64
N LEU A 112 17.63 1.23 -0.67
CA LEU A 112 17.06 0.49 0.46
C LEU A 112 16.12 1.38 1.29
N ILE A 113 16.53 2.61 1.61
CA ILE A 113 15.71 3.57 2.34
C ILE A 113 14.43 3.92 1.55
N ALA A 114 14.54 4.14 0.24
CA ALA A 114 13.37 4.42 -0.61
C ALA A 114 12.37 3.25 -0.62
N LEU A 115 12.86 2.01 -0.73
CA LEU A 115 12.02 0.80 -0.69
C LEU A 115 11.35 0.62 0.68
N ILE A 116 12.08 0.80 1.78
CA ILE A 116 11.52 0.74 3.13
C ILE A 116 10.43 1.80 3.31
N GLY A 117 10.67 3.02 2.84
CA GLY A 117 9.69 4.10 2.86
C GLY A 117 8.38 3.73 2.14
N LEU A 118 8.48 3.06 0.98
CA LEU A 118 7.32 2.63 0.20
C LEU A 118 6.51 1.53 0.94
N VAL A 119 7.21 0.61 1.59
CA VAL A 119 6.59 -0.44 2.42
C VAL A 119 5.85 0.18 3.61
N ILE A 120 6.49 1.10 4.35
CA ILE A 120 5.86 1.80 5.47
C ILE A 120 4.62 2.54 4.99
N TYR A 121 4.74 3.30 3.89
CA TYR A 121 3.63 4.04 3.31
C TYR A 121 2.44 3.13 2.98
N THR A 122 2.69 2.00 2.32
CA THR A 122 1.63 1.05 1.92
C THR A 122 0.92 0.47 3.15
N ASN A 123 1.67 0.11 4.19
CA ASN A 123 1.11 -0.38 5.44
C ASN A 123 0.20 0.66 6.11
N VAL A 124 0.62 1.92 6.16
CA VAL A 124 -0.20 3.01 6.70
C VAL A 124 -1.45 3.22 5.87
N HIS A 125 -1.34 3.14 4.54
CA HIS A 125 -2.48 3.27 3.65
C HIS A 125 -3.54 2.19 3.92
N TYR A 126 -3.14 0.95 4.17
CA TYR A 126 -4.08 -0.12 4.57
C TYR A 126 -4.78 0.15 5.89
N ILE A 127 -4.07 0.69 6.88
CA ILE A 127 -4.69 1.09 8.15
C ILE A 127 -5.74 2.19 7.90
N MET A 128 -5.40 3.20 7.09
CA MET A 128 -6.33 4.28 6.77
C MET A 128 -7.56 3.78 6.02
N LEU A 129 -7.39 2.84 5.07
CA LEU A 129 -8.52 2.22 4.36
C LEU A 129 -9.44 1.47 5.33
N SER A 130 -8.86 0.82 6.34
CA SER A 130 -9.63 0.13 7.37
C SER A 130 -10.45 1.10 8.24
N LEU A 131 -9.87 2.24 8.62
CA LEU A 131 -10.56 3.30 9.35
C LEU A 131 -11.70 3.91 8.54
N LEU A 132 -11.49 4.14 7.24
CA LEU A 132 -12.54 4.64 6.35
C LEU A 132 -13.73 3.68 6.26
N ALA A 133 -13.48 2.37 6.15
CA ALA A 133 -14.54 1.37 6.11
C ALA A 133 -15.35 1.33 7.43
N ILE A 134 -14.65 1.37 8.57
CA ILE A 134 -15.28 1.44 9.90
C ILE A 134 -16.14 2.70 10.02
N GLN A 135 -15.62 3.85 9.60
CA GLN A 135 -16.38 5.10 9.58
C GLN A 135 -17.64 5.01 8.71
N ARG A 136 -17.54 4.46 7.50
CA ARG A 136 -18.71 4.27 6.61
C ARG A 136 -19.74 3.35 7.24
N PHE A 137 -19.30 2.26 7.86
CA PHE A 137 -20.17 1.35 8.58
C PHE A 137 -20.91 2.05 9.73
N ILE A 138 -20.19 2.79 10.58
CA ILE A 138 -20.76 3.50 11.72
C ILE A 138 -21.75 4.57 11.27
N LEU A 139 -21.40 5.39 10.28
CA LEU A 139 -22.29 6.44 9.75
C LEU A 139 -23.57 5.86 9.14
N TYR A 140 -23.48 4.67 8.54
CA TYR A 140 -24.61 4.01 7.93
C TYR A 140 -25.58 3.41 8.96
N PHE A 141 -25.07 2.64 9.93
CA PHE A 141 -25.92 1.95 10.92
C PHE A 141 -26.29 2.81 12.12
N TYR A 142 -25.49 3.84 12.43
CA TYR A 142 -25.67 4.70 13.60
C TYR A 142 -25.64 6.18 13.20
N PRO A 143 -26.70 6.72 12.57
CA PRO A 143 -26.72 8.10 12.08
C PRO A 143 -26.53 9.16 13.18
N VAL A 144 -26.79 8.82 14.45
CA VAL A 144 -26.51 9.69 15.63
C VAL A 144 -25.00 10.03 15.72
N SER A 145 -24.13 9.10 15.30
CA SER A 145 -22.68 9.31 15.27
C SER A 145 -22.24 10.36 14.24
N ALA A 146 -23.10 10.69 13.25
CA ALA A 146 -22.79 11.71 12.25
C ALA A 146 -22.54 13.08 12.89
N LYS A 147 -23.17 13.38 14.04
CA LYS A 147 -22.95 14.63 14.76
C LYS A 147 -21.55 14.73 15.38
N ILE A 148 -20.95 13.59 15.74
CA ILE A 148 -19.58 13.48 16.27
C ILE A 148 -18.57 13.52 15.11
N LEU A 149 -18.89 12.89 13.98
CA LEU A 149 -18.01 12.81 12.81
C LEU A 149 -18.08 14.02 11.86
N ASN A 150 -19.13 14.86 11.94
CA ASN A 150 -19.29 16.08 11.15
C ASN A 150 -18.45 17.24 11.69
N TRP A 151 -17.13 17.06 11.73
CA TRP A 151 -16.22 18.15 12.07
C TRP A 151 -15.92 19.04 10.86
N LYS A 152 -15.67 20.33 11.14
CA LYS A 152 -15.28 21.33 10.14
C LYS A 152 -14.07 20.84 9.33
N GLN A 153 -14.19 20.88 8.00
CA GLN A 153 -13.23 20.31 7.05
C GLN A 153 -11.75 20.67 7.33
N SER A 154 -11.47 21.91 7.75
CA SER A 154 -10.12 22.37 8.06
C SER A 154 -9.50 21.65 9.25
N THR A 155 -10.28 21.37 10.29
CA THR A 155 -9.82 20.69 11.50
C THR A 155 -9.70 19.19 11.24
N THR A 156 -10.64 18.62 10.49
CA THR A 156 -10.66 17.19 10.18
C THR A 156 -9.48 16.79 9.27
N SER A 157 -9.10 17.60 8.28
CA SER A 157 -7.93 17.28 7.43
C SER A 157 -6.65 17.14 8.26
N THR A 158 -6.38 18.10 9.15
CA THR A 158 -5.19 18.07 9.99
C THR A 158 -5.17 16.88 10.94
N VAL A 159 -6.33 16.49 11.49
CA VAL A 159 -6.43 15.29 12.33
C VAL A 159 -6.06 14.04 11.54
N TRP A 160 -6.51 13.91 10.30
CA TRP A 160 -6.14 12.77 9.45
C TRP A 160 -4.67 12.77 9.06
N ASP A 161 -4.09 13.95 8.79
CA ASP A 161 -2.64 14.10 8.57
C ASP A 161 -1.85 13.63 9.82
N CYS A 162 -2.31 13.99 11.02
CA CYS A 162 -1.70 13.55 12.29
C CYS A 162 -1.85 12.04 12.52
N ILE A 163 -3.04 11.47 12.24
CA ILE A 163 -3.27 10.01 12.34
C ILE A 163 -2.35 9.28 11.37
N PHE A 164 -2.25 9.76 10.13
CA PHE A 164 -1.36 9.19 9.11
C PHE A 164 0.09 9.20 9.58
N LEU A 165 0.58 10.34 10.07
CA LEU A 165 1.93 10.49 10.60
C LEU A 165 2.17 9.53 11.79
N PHE A 166 1.24 9.45 12.73
CA PHE A 166 1.33 8.52 13.86
C PHE A 166 1.41 7.07 13.40
N CYS A 167 0.60 6.68 12.42
CA CYS A 167 0.63 5.33 11.85
C CYS A 167 1.96 4.99 11.18
N CYS A 168 2.68 5.96 10.58
CA CYS A 168 4.02 5.74 10.04
C CYS A 168 5.03 5.28 11.10
N PHE A 169 4.84 5.68 12.36
CA PHE A 169 5.73 5.27 13.45
C PHE A 169 5.39 3.89 14.02
N ILE A 170 4.23 3.30 13.71
CA ILE A 170 3.84 1.98 14.26
C ILE A 170 4.84 0.88 13.86
N PRO A 171 5.20 0.69 12.57
CA PRO A 171 6.20 -0.31 12.20
C PRO A 171 7.57 -0.06 12.83
N ILE A 172 7.97 1.21 12.93
CA ILE A 172 9.26 1.63 13.48
C ILE A 172 9.31 1.34 14.99
N GLY A 173 8.30 1.77 15.74
CA GLY A 173 8.19 1.52 17.17
C GLY A 173 8.09 0.04 17.50
N PHE A 174 7.38 -0.73 16.68
CA PHE A 174 7.27 -2.18 16.84
C PHE A 174 8.63 -2.88 16.60
N CYS A 175 9.41 -2.44 15.61
CA CYS A 175 10.80 -2.87 15.44
C CYS A 175 11.69 -2.47 16.64
N LEU A 176 11.60 -1.24 17.14
CA LEU A 176 12.43 -0.76 18.25
C LEU A 176 12.16 -1.52 19.55
N ILE A 177 10.89 -1.65 19.96
CA ILE A 177 10.49 -2.41 21.15
C ILE A 177 11.01 -3.85 21.06
N TYR A 178 10.93 -4.44 19.87
CA TYR A 178 11.38 -5.80 19.62
C TYR A 178 12.90 -5.96 19.76
N THR A 179 13.69 -5.04 19.21
CA THR A 179 15.15 -5.05 19.37
C THR A 179 15.58 -4.90 20.83
N ILE A 180 14.82 -4.14 21.62
CA ILE A 180 15.07 -3.95 23.05
C ILE A 180 14.71 -5.22 23.85
N LEU A 181 13.60 -5.89 23.51
CA LEU A 181 13.10 -7.06 24.24
C LEU A 181 13.99 -8.30 24.08
N ILE A 182 14.59 -8.51 22.92
CA ILE A 182 15.45 -9.67 22.63
C ILE A 182 16.90 -9.46 23.09
N GLY A 183 17.30 -8.20 23.32
CA GLY A 183 18.66 -7.84 23.71
C GLY A 183 19.69 -8.01 22.57
N PRO A 184 20.95 -7.61 22.80
CA PRO A 184 22.01 -7.71 21.80
C PRO A 184 22.40 -9.17 21.59
N THR A 185 21.81 -9.81 20.58
CA THR A 185 22.18 -11.15 20.11
C THR A 185 22.98 -11.04 18.80
N SER A 186 23.60 -12.14 18.36
CA SER A 186 24.40 -12.15 17.13
C SER A 186 23.60 -11.66 15.91
N VAL A 187 24.25 -10.92 15.00
CA VAL A 187 23.63 -10.30 13.81
C VAL A 187 22.76 -11.29 12.99
N SER A 188 23.18 -12.55 12.92
CA SER A 188 22.42 -13.62 12.24
C SER A 188 21.07 -13.94 12.91
N LYS A 189 21.03 -14.02 14.24
CA LYS A 189 19.79 -14.26 14.99
C LYS A 189 18.86 -13.06 14.88
N ILE A 190 19.38 -11.84 14.85
CA ILE A 190 18.58 -10.63 14.64
C ILE A 190 17.89 -10.68 13.26
N ALA A 191 18.58 -11.11 12.20
CA ALA A 191 18.02 -11.19 10.85
C ALA A 191 16.88 -12.20 10.72
N ASP A 192 17.09 -13.45 11.17
CA ASP A 192 16.09 -14.53 11.07
C ASP A 192 14.83 -14.22 11.88
N THR A 193 15.01 -13.61 13.06
CA THR A 193 13.90 -13.27 13.94
C THR A 193 13.14 -12.02 13.47
N SER A 194 13.85 -11.04 12.87
CA SER A 194 13.22 -9.88 12.20
C SER A 194 12.35 -10.29 11.01
N TYR A 195 12.79 -11.28 10.24
CA TYR A 195 12.01 -11.83 9.12
C TYR A 195 10.70 -12.48 9.59
N SER A 196 10.78 -13.33 10.63
CA SER A 196 9.60 -13.97 11.22
C SER A 196 8.59 -12.96 11.74
N PHE A 197 9.08 -11.85 12.30
CA PHE A 197 8.24 -10.78 12.82
C PHE A 197 7.55 -9.95 11.72
N TYR A 198 8.28 -9.63 10.63
CA TYR A 198 7.69 -9.00 9.46
C TYR A 198 6.53 -9.84 8.90
N ILE A 199 6.68 -11.17 8.87
CA ILE A 199 5.61 -12.08 8.45
C ILE A 199 4.39 -11.96 9.37
N ILE A 200 4.57 -11.97 10.69
CA ILE A 200 3.45 -11.83 11.64
C ILE A 200 2.73 -10.50 11.45
N PHE A 201 3.48 -9.39 11.34
CA PHE A 201 2.92 -8.07 11.11
C PHE A 201 2.15 -8.00 9.77
N TYR A 202 2.72 -8.59 8.72
CA TYR A 202 2.09 -8.69 7.40
C TYR A 202 0.77 -9.47 7.48
N ILE A 203 0.75 -10.63 8.13
CA ILE A 203 -0.47 -11.43 8.34
C ILE A 203 -1.50 -10.61 9.10
N ALA A 204 -1.11 -9.93 10.18
CA ALA A 204 -2.01 -9.12 10.99
C ALA A 204 -2.65 -7.96 10.19
N ILE A 205 -1.86 -7.27 9.35
CA ILE A 205 -2.39 -6.23 8.46
C ILE A 205 -3.38 -6.81 7.45
N ASN A 206 -3.07 -7.94 6.84
CA ASN A 206 -3.96 -8.56 5.85
C ASN A 206 -5.27 -9.02 6.48
N ILE A 207 -5.24 -9.62 7.68
CA ILE A 207 -6.46 -9.99 8.42
C ILE A 207 -7.31 -8.75 8.69
N LYS A 208 -6.69 -7.64 9.13
CA LYS A 208 -7.41 -6.37 9.34
C LYS A 208 -8.04 -5.84 8.04
N LEU A 209 -7.32 -5.93 6.92
CA LEU A 209 -7.82 -5.51 5.62
C LEU A 209 -9.04 -6.34 5.19
N PHE A 210 -8.98 -7.67 5.32
CA PHE A 210 -10.12 -8.55 5.01
C PHE A 210 -11.31 -8.32 5.95
N ALA A 211 -11.06 -8.16 7.25
CA ALA A 211 -12.11 -7.83 8.22
C ALA A 211 -12.78 -6.50 7.88
N SER A 212 -12.00 -5.49 7.47
CA SER A 212 -12.50 -4.21 7.01
C SER A 212 -13.32 -4.31 5.72
N ALA A 213 -12.85 -5.09 4.74
CA ALA A 213 -13.59 -5.34 3.51
C ALA A 213 -14.94 -6.04 3.80
N ALA A 214 -14.97 -6.97 4.77
CA ALA A 214 -16.20 -7.65 5.19
C ALA A 214 -17.24 -6.68 5.77
N LEU A 215 -16.84 -5.53 6.36
CA LEU A 215 -17.78 -4.50 6.84
C LEU A 215 -18.58 -3.85 5.70
N TYR A 216 -18.13 -3.94 4.44
CA TYR A 216 -18.93 -3.47 3.30
C TYR A 216 -20.10 -4.42 2.95
N ILE A 217 -20.02 -5.70 3.33
CA ILE A 217 -21.08 -6.69 3.09
C ILE A 217 -22.40 -6.28 3.78
N PRO A 218 -22.45 -5.98 5.09
CA PRO A 218 -23.70 -5.57 5.74
C PRO A 218 -24.23 -4.22 5.24
N ILE A 219 -23.35 -3.28 4.87
CA ILE A 219 -23.74 -2.03 4.20
C ILE A 219 -24.45 -2.35 2.89
N PHE A 220 -23.90 -3.27 2.09
CA PHE A 220 -24.48 -3.65 0.81
C PHE A 220 -25.82 -4.40 0.95
N ILE A 221 -25.92 -5.33 1.90
CA ILE A 221 -27.16 -6.07 2.17
C ILE A 221 -28.29 -5.12 2.59
N SER A 222 -28.00 -4.16 3.44
CA SER A 222 -29.00 -3.20 3.92
C SER A 222 -29.43 -2.21 2.82
N ILE A 223 -28.52 -1.75 1.96
CA ILE A 223 -28.86 -0.97 0.75
C ILE A 223 -29.78 -1.78 -0.17
N ARG A 224 -29.51 -3.07 -0.36
CA ARG A 224 -30.38 -3.95 -1.18
C ARG A 224 -31.77 -4.12 -0.58
N LYS A 225 -31.89 -4.25 0.75
CA LYS A 225 -33.19 -4.32 1.44
C LYS A 225 -34.00 -3.02 1.31
N LEU A 226 -33.35 -1.87 1.21
CA LEU A 226 -33.99 -0.57 0.98
C LEU A 226 -34.35 -0.34 -0.50
N GLY A 227 -33.90 -1.19 -1.42
CA GLY A 227 -34.18 -1.08 -2.86
C GLY A 227 -35.65 -1.24 -3.28
N ALA A 228 -36.54 -1.62 -2.36
CA ALA A 228 -37.98 -1.71 -2.59
C ALA A 228 -38.73 -0.37 -2.44
N LEU A 229 -38.06 0.70 -1.96
CA LEU A 229 -38.66 2.03 -1.81
C LEU A 229 -38.71 2.78 -3.15
N PRO A 230 -39.85 3.40 -3.53
CA PRO A 230 -40.03 4.07 -4.83
C PRO A 230 -38.96 5.12 -5.17
N SER A 231 -38.47 5.86 -4.16
CA SER A 231 -37.43 6.89 -4.31
C SER A 231 -36.06 6.34 -4.72
N ILE A 232 -35.77 5.05 -4.48
CA ILE A 232 -34.50 4.39 -4.82
C ILE A 232 -34.54 3.75 -6.23
N ILE A 233 -35.74 3.47 -6.74
CA ILE A 233 -35.96 2.96 -8.10
C ILE A 233 -35.57 4.02 -9.14
N GLU A 234 -35.81 5.30 -8.84
CA GLU A 234 -35.55 6.43 -9.72
C GLU A 234 -34.06 6.83 -9.75
N PHE A 235 -33.36 6.84 -8.60
CA PHE A 235 -31.95 7.28 -8.51
C PHE A 235 -30.87 6.17 -8.62
N LYS A 236 -31.23 4.89 -8.50
CA LYS A 236 -30.33 3.71 -8.58
C LYS A 236 -28.95 3.83 -7.86
N PRO A 237 -28.88 4.32 -6.61
CA PRO A 237 -27.63 4.48 -5.87
C PRO A 237 -26.86 3.16 -5.61
N HIS A 238 -27.57 2.03 -5.63
CA HIS A 238 -27.00 0.68 -5.46
C HIS A 238 -25.98 0.30 -6.54
N LYS A 239 -26.12 0.80 -7.78
CA LYS A 239 -25.13 0.56 -8.85
C LYS A 239 -23.86 1.36 -8.60
N TYR A 240 -23.99 2.62 -8.18
CA TYR A 240 -22.85 3.50 -7.92
C TYR A 240 -21.97 2.97 -6.77
N VAL A 241 -22.59 2.55 -5.67
CA VAL A 241 -21.85 1.96 -4.53
C VAL A 241 -21.19 0.64 -4.93
N LEU A 242 -21.84 -0.22 -5.72
CA LEU A 242 -21.24 -1.48 -6.19
C LEU A 242 -20.04 -1.25 -7.11
N TYR A 243 -20.13 -0.32 -8.06
CA TYR A 243 -18.98 0.05 -8.90
C TYR A 243 -17.85 0.66 -8.07
N GLN A 244 -18.17 1.45 -7.04
CA GLN A 244 -17.16 1.99 -6.14
C GLN A 244 -16.49 0.90 -5.30
N THR A 245 -17.22 -0.11 -4.84
CA THR A 245 -16.63 -1.24 -4.10
C THR A 245 -15.80 -2.15 -5.01
N MET A 246 -16.23 -2.43 -6.24
CA MET A 246 -15.46 -3.20 -7.24
C MET A 246 -14.22 -2.48 -7.77
N ALA A 247 -14.18 -1.15 -7.73
CA ALA A 247 -13.04 -0.37 -8.19
C ALA A 247 -12.01 -0.08 -7.07
N VAL A 248 -12.43 -0.18 -5.81
CA VAL A 248 -11.59 0.10 -4.61
C VAL A 248 -10.98 -1.18 -4.02
N VAL A 249 -11.68 -2.32 -4.15
CA VAL A 249 -11.17 -3.67 -3.82
C VAL A 249 -10.49 -4.26 -5.04
#